data_AF-A0A6M0C9Y0-F1
#
_entry.id   AF-A0A6M0C9Y0-F1
#
_cell.length_a   1.000
_cell.length_b   1.000
_cell.length_c   1.000
_cell.angle_alpha   90.00
_cell.angle_beta   90.00
_cell.angle_gamma   90.00
#
_symmetry.space_group_name_H-M   'P 1'
#
loop_
_entity.id
_entity.type
_entity.pdbx_description
1 polymer ?
#
loop_
_entity_poly.entity_id
_entity_poly.type
_entity_poly.pdbx_seq_one_letter_code
_entity_poly.pdbx_strand_id
1 'polypeptide(L)'
;MSNPESWFQQTPKWIWWSFVPAFGGLAIAYAGQKTRTNPWIALGLGITVAAFILSQTEIAAIIWLGQIGTAFALKKSFLIKTYPQTLALPEEAEIAKLIVAKRGKKDFNTCSKDDLVNGLGLPIVYANDIESARNEGYIFTHLEELSEVIGIPQQTINKIAGQVIFTYDIKQESDVSWRRLNTYSVEQLIAANIEPEAANKIVLERLERGEYKSVMDVKKRTKLPLNSYRHII
;
A
#
# COMPACT_ATOMS: atom_id res chain seq x y z
N MET A 1 -19.58 14.30 -1.34
CA MET A 1 -18.71 13.18 -1.74
C MET A 1 -18.58 13.19 -3.25
N SER A 2 -17.37 13.29 -3.80
CA SER A 2 -17.13 13.28 -5.26
C SER A 2 -17.28 11.86 -5.81
N ASN A 3 -18.16 11.68 -6.79
CA ASN A 3 -18.46 10.38 -7.41
C ASN A 3 -17.27 9.92 -8.30
N PRO A 4 -16.74 8.69 -8.15
CA PRO A 4 -15.70 8.12 -9.02
C PRO A 4 -15.99 8.26 -10.52
N GLU A 5 -17.25 8.15 -10.93
CA GLU A 5 -17.66 8.28 -12.34
C GLU A 5 -17.43 9.68 -12.88
N SER A 6 -17.63 10.70 -12.03
CA SER A 6 -17.45 12.09 -12.41
C SER A 6 -15.99 12.43 -12.73
N TRP A 7 -15.01 11.65 -12.24
CA TRP A 7 -13.59 11.85 -12.55
C TRP A 7 -13.27 11.54 -14.00
N PHE A 8 -13.76 10.40 -14.51
CA PHE A 8 -13.47 9.95 -15.87
C PHE A 8 -14.19 10.76 -16.95
N GLN A 9 -15.25 11.48 -16.59
CA GLN A 9 -15.97 12.39 -17.48
C GLN A 9 -15.23 13.71 -17.71
N GLN A 10 -14.31 14.10 -16.82
CA GLN A 10 -13.61 15.39 -16.91
C GLN A 10 -12.66 15.44 -18.10
N THR A 11 -12.52 16.62 -18.71
CA THR A 11 -11.48 16.90 -19.71
C THR A 11 -10.37 17.73 -19.06
N PRO A 12 -9.18 17.14 -18.80
CA PRO A 12 -8.06 17.85 -18.21
C PRO A 12 -7.67 19.10 -18.99
N LYS A 13 -7.27 20.18 -18.29
CA LYS A 13 -6.89 21.47 -18.90
C LYS A 13 -5.82 21.35 -19.99
N TRP A 14 -4.88 20.41 -19.84
CA TRP A 14 -3.80 20.22 -20.81
C TRP A 14 -4.29 19.75 -22.19
N ILE A 15 -5.47 19.11 -22.28
CA ILE A 15 -6.07 18.75 -23.57
C ILE A 15 -6.45 20.02 -24.35
N TRP A 16 -6.93 21.06 -23.68
CA TRP A 16 -7.21 22.33 -24.35
C TRP A 16 -5.95 23.02 -24.86
N TRP A 17 -4.82 22.84 -24.18
CA TRP A 17 -3.54 23.36 -24.64
C TRP A 17 -3.03 22.64 -25.90
N SER A 18 -3.50 21.42 -26.20
CA SER A 18 -3.12 20.71 -27.44
C SER A 18 -3.74 21.32 -28.70
N PHE A 19 -4.69 22.26 -28.55
CA PHE A 19 -5.28 22.96 -29.70
C PHE A 19 -4.36 24.06 -30.25
N VAL A 20 -3.27 24.41 -29.55
CA VAL A 20 -2.31 25.41 -30.03
C VAL A 20 -1.41 24.77 -31.10
N PRO A 21 -1.43 25.21 -32.37
CA PRO A 21 -0.79 24.48 -33.47
C PRO A 21 0.69 24.16 -33.30
N ALA A 22 1.53 25.14 -32.98
CA ALA A 22 2.97 24.92 -32.86
C ALA A 22 3.40 24.41 -31.47
N PHE A 23 2.55 24.55 -30.45
CA PHE A 23 2.93 24.33 -29.05
C PHE A 23 2.13 23.25 -28.34
N GLY A 24 1.08 22.70 -28.94
CA GLY A 24 0.23 21.72 -28.29
C GLY A 24 0.93 20.37 -28.06
N GLY A 25 2.02 20.08 -28.77
CA GLY A 25 2.94 18.99 -28.42
C GLY A 25 3.57 19.14 -27.02
N LEU A 26 3.81 20.38 -26.55
CA LEU A 26 4.28 20.64 -25.18
C LEU A 26 3.22 20.28 -24.14
N ALA A 27 1.94 20.37 -24.48
CA ALA A 27 0.86 19.94 -23.59
C ALA A 27 0.88 18.41 -23.36
N ILE A 28 1.18 17.65 -24.42
CA ILE A 28 1.39 16.19 -24.35
C ILE A 28 2.64 15.88 -23.52
N ALA A 29 3.73 16.64 -23.71
CA ALA A 29 4.94 16.48 -22.92
C ALA A 29 4.70 16.77 -21.42
N TYR A 30 3.95 17.83 -21.11
CA TYR A 30 3.50 18.14 -19.74
C TYR A 30 2.69 16.99 -19.12
N ALA A 31 1.75 16.41 -19.87
CA ALA A 31 0.99 15.25 -19.42
C ALA A 31 1.89 14.04 -19.14
N GLY A 32 2.91 13.83 -19.99
CA GLY A 32 3.96 12.83 -19.80
C GLY A 32 4.75 13.05 -18.52
N GLN A 33 5.23 14.27 -18.27
CA GLN A 33 5.95 14.62 -17.04
C GLN A 33 5.10 14.38 -15.79
N LYS A 34 3.85 14.88 -15.79
CA LYS A 34 2.93 14.73 -14.65
C LYS A 34 2.60 13.28 -14.32
N THR A 35 2.58 12.40 -15.32
CA THR A 35 2.32 10.96 -15.14
C THR A 35 3.60 10.12 -14.97
N ARG A 36 4.78 10.74 -15.12
CA ARG A 36 6.10 10.09 -15.20
C ARG A 36 6.17 9.05 -16.33
N THR A 37 5.68 9.41 -17.52
CA THR A 37 5.65 8.55 -18.71
C THR A 37 6.60 9.07 -19.79
N ASN A 38 7.83 8.55 -19.84
CA ASN A 38 8.87 9.00 -20.79
C ASN A 38 8.45 8.95 -22.28
N PRO A 39 7.74 7.92 -22.77
CA PRO A 39 7.27 7.90 -24.15
C PRO A 39 6.37 9.08 -24.51
N TRP A 40 5.54 9.58 -23.59
CA TRP A 40 4.67 10.73 -23.84
C TRP A 40 5.45 12.04 -23.89
N ILE A 41 6.50 12.15 -23.08
CA ILE A 41 7.44 13.28 -23.12
C ILE A 41 8.12 13.32 -24.50
N ALA A 42 8.69 12.19 -24.93
CA ALA A 42 9.36 12.07 -26.22
C ALA A 42 8.40 12.37 -27.39
N LEU A 43 7.18 11.82 -27.36
CA LEU A 43 6.16 12.06 -28.38
C LEU A 43 5.76 13.54 -28.46
N GLY A 44 5.49 14.18 -27.31
CA GLY A 44 5.11 15.59 -27.27
C GLY A 44 6.21 16.53 -27.78
N LEU A 45 7.46 16.29 -27.39
CA LEU A 45 8.62 17.03 -27.90
C LEU A 45 8.82 16.80 -29.41
N GLY A 46 8.69 15.55 -29.87
CA GLY A 46 8.80 15.20 -31.30
C GLY A 46 7.74 15.88 -32.16
N ILE A 47 6.47 15.87 -31.73
CA ILE A 47 5.38 16.59 -32.40
C ILE A 47 5.67 18.09 -32.45
N THR A 48 6.19 18.67 -31.36
CA THR A 48 6.52 20.11 -31.31
C THR A 48 7.61 20.44 -32.34
N VAL A 49 8.70 19.68 -32.38
CA VAL A 49 9.79 19.87 -33.36
C VAL A 49 9.27 19.72 -34.80
N ALA A 50 8.46 18.69 -35.06
CA ALA A 50 7.86 18.46 -36.37
C ALA A 50 6.95 19.63 -36.79
N ALA A 51 6.13 20.16 -35.86
CA ALA A 51 5.26 21.30 -36.12
C ALA A 51 6.05 22.57 -36.48
N PHE A 52 7.21 22.80 -35.86
CA PHE A 52 8.09 23.92 -36.22
C PHE A 52 8.70 23.75 -37.61
N ILE A 53 9.32 22.60 -37.88
CA ILE A 53 10.00 22.32 -39.16
C ILE A 53 9.01 22.37 -40.33
N LEU A 54 7.81 21.83 -40.14
CA LEU A 54 6.81 21.67 -41.20
C LEU A 54 5.73 22.77 -41.20
N SER A 55 5.91 23.84 -40.41
CA SER A 55 4.92 24.91 -40.23
C SER A 55 4.47 25.61 -41.52
N GLN A 56 5.32 25.66 -42.54
CA GLN A 56 5.04 26.31 -43.83
C GLN A 56 4.58 25.32 -44.92
N THR A 57 4.35 24.05 -44.56
CA THR A 57 3.91 23.01 -45.49
C THR A 57 2.43 22.71 -45.33
N GLU A 58 1.81 22.14 -46.36
CA GLU A 58 0.41 21.69 -46.31
C GLU A 58 0.16 20.59 -45.24
N ILE A 59 1.23 19.95 -44.77
CA ILE A 59 1.19 18.89 -43.75
C ILE A 59 1.01 19.49 -42.33
N ALA A 60 1.23 20.79 -42.15
CA ALA A 60 1.07 21.47 -40.85
C ALA A 60 -0.32 21.25 -40.23
N ALA A 61 -1.37 21.31 -41.06
CA ALA A 61 -2.74 21.07 -40.62
C ALA A 61 -2.96 19.61 -40.15
N ILE A 62 -2.31 18.64 -40.81
CA ILE A 62 -2.37 17.23 -40.43
C ILE A 62 -1.68 17.00 -39.09
N ILE A 63 -0.52 17.61 -38.86
CA ILE A 63 0.20 17.54 -37.58
C ILE A 63 -0.64 18.17 -36.47
N TRP A 64 -1.32 19.28 -36.76
CA TRP A 64 -2.22 19.94 -35.82
C TRP A 64 -3.45 19.09 -35.45
N LEU A 65 -4.10 18.45 -36.42
CA LEU A 65 -5.21 17.53 -36.10
C LEU A 65 -4.71 16.27 -35.38
N GLY A 66 -3.53 15.76 -35.78
CA GLY A 66 -2.89 14.59 -35.18
C GLY A 66 -2.54 14.79 -33.70
N GLN A 67 -2.04 15.96 -33.31
CA GLN A 67 -1.76 16.25 -31.90
C GLN A 67 -3.04 16.33 -31.05
N ILE A 68 -4.14 16.89 -31.58
CA ILE A 68 -5.43 16.93 -30.89
C ILE A 68 -5.95 15.50 -30.70
N GLY A 69 -5.95 14.69 -31.76
CA GLY A 69 -6.34 13.28 -31.68
C GLY A 69 -5.50 12.50 -30.67
N THR A 70 -4.19 12.73 -30.64
CA THR A 70 -3.27 12.13 -29.66
C THR A 70 -3.62 12.54 -28.23
N ALA A 71 -3.91 13.83 -27.98
CA ALA A 71 -4.28 14.30 -26.65
C ALA A 71 -5.56 13.62 -26.13
N PHE A 72 -6.57 13.46 -26.98
CA PHE A 72 -7.80 12.74 -26.62
C PHE A 72 -7.56 11.24 -26.43
N ALA A 73 -6.72 10.61 -27.24
CA ALA A 73 -6.37 9.19 -27.07
C ALA A 73 -5.66 8.93 -25.72
N LEU A 74 -4.83 9.87 -25.26
CA LEU A 74 -4.12 9.78 -23.98
C LEU A 74 -4.97 10.17 -22.76
N LYS A 75 -6.14 10.79 -22.94
CA LYS A 75 -7.02 11.28 -21.87
C LYS A 75 -7.32 10.23 -20.81
N LYS A 76 -7.82 9.04 -21.21
CA LYS A 76 -8.21 7.98 -20.27
C LYS A 76 -7.02 7.50 -19.45
N SER A 77 -5.88 7.23 -20.11
CA SER A 77 -4.66 6.79 -19.43
C SER A 77 -4.12 7.86 -18.46
N PHE A 78 -4.21 9.14 -18.83
CA PHE A 78 -3.82 10.24 -17.96
C PHE A 78 -4.67 10.29 -16.69
N LEU A 79 -6.00 10.17 -16.82
CA LEU A 79 -6.93 10.18 -15.69
C LEU A 79 -6.73 8.99 -14.76
N ILE A 80 -6.40 7.81 -15.30
CA ILE A 80 -6.03 6.63 -14.49
C ILE A 80 -4.75 6.90 -13.71
N LYS A 81 -3.70 7.39 -14.39
CA LYS A 81 -2.38 7.62 -13.77
C LYS A 81 -2.36 8.78 -12.76
N THR A 82 -3.34 9.68 -12.83
CA THR A 82 -3.49 10.84 -11.94
C THR A 82 -4.69 10.70 -11.00
N TYR A 83 -5.27 9.50 -10.89
CA TYR A 83 -6.44 9.24 -10.07
C TYR A 83 -6.19 9.62 -8.60
N PRO A 84 -6.99 10.53 -8.00
CA PRO A 84 -6.82 10.96 -6.62
C PRO A 84 -6.87 9.78 -5.65
N GLN A 85 -6.00 9.79 -4.63
CA GLN A 85 -5.99 8.73 -3.62
C GLN A 85 -7.24 8.73 -2.73
N THR A 86 -7.82 9.91 -2.52
CA THR A 86 -9.00 10.14 -1.68
C THR A 86 -10.32 9.71 -2.34
N LEU A 87 -10.31 9.38 -3.63
CA LEU A 87 -11.49 8.85 -4.31
C LEU A 87 -11.56 7.33 -4.17
N ALA A 88 -12.76 6.83 -3.91
CA ALA A 88 -13.06 5.40 -3.96
C ALA A 88 -12.71 4.82 -5.32
N LEU A 89 -12.39 3.53 -5.38
CA LEU A 89 -12.07 2.86 -6.65
C LEU A 89 -13.32 2.81 -7.54
N PRO A 90 -13.16 2.94 -8.87
CA PRO A 90 -14.27 2.79 -9.80
C PRO A 90 -14.80 1.36 -9.80
N GLU A 91 -16.07 1.19 -10.18
CA GLU A 91 -16.72 -0.14 -10.24
C GLU A 91 -16.10 -1.05 -11.32
N GLU A 92 -15.57 -0.46 -12.40
CA GLU A 92 -14.86 -1.18 -13.45
C GLU A 92 -13.57 -1.84 -12.93
N ALA A 93 -13.60 -3.17 -12.82
CA ALA A 93 -12.51 -3.96 -12.23
C ALA A 93 -11.14 -3.75 -12.90
N GLU A 94 -11.10 -3.59 -14.23
CA GLU A 94 -9.83 -3.37 -14.95
C GLU A 94 -9.20 -2.02 -14.63
N ILE A 95 -10.02 -0.96 -14.58
CA ILE A 95 -9.56 0.39 -14.23
C ILE A 95 -9.10 0.42 -12.77
N ALA A 96 -9.86 -0.20 -11.87
CA ALA A 96 -9.51 -0.32 -10.47
C ALA A 96 -8.13 -0.98 -10.29
N LYS A 97 -7.88 -2.11 -10.98
CA LYS A 97 -6.57 -2.80 -10.95
C LYS A 97 -5.42 -1.89 -11.39
N LEU A 98 -5.60 -1.11 -12.45
CA LEU A 98 -4.57 -0.19 -12.95
C LEU A 98 -4.26 0.95 -11.98
N ILE A 99 -5.29 1.50 -11.31
CA ILE A 99 -5.12 2.53 -10.27
C ILE A 99 -4.38 1.96 -9.07
N VAL A 100 -4.78 0.77 -8.63
CA VAL A 100 -4.18 0.04 -7.51
C VAL A 100 -2.70 -0.21 -7.72
N ALA A 101 -2.32 -0.73 -8.89
CA ALA A 101 -0.93 -1.01 -9.22
C ALA A 101 -0.03 0.25 -9.10
N LYS A 102 -0.60 1.44 -9.29
CA LYS A 102 0.07 2.73 -9.16
C LYS A 102 0.11 3.28 -7.74
N ARG A 103 -0.90 2.99 -6.90
CA ARG A 103 -0.99 3.49 -5.52
C ARG A 103 0.01 2.82 -4.57
N GLY A 104 0.57 1.68 -4.97
CA GLY A 104 1.44 0.87 -4.12
C GLY A 104 0.61 0.03 -3.12
N LYS A 105 1.23 -1.01 -2.56
CA LYS A 105 0.57 -1.85 -1.57
C LYS A 105 0.64 -1.22 -0.18
N LYS A 106 -0.43 -1.37 0.60
CA LYS A 106 -0.52 -0.93 1.99
C LYS A 106 -0.23 -2.11 2.90
N ASP A 107 0.64 -1.89 3.87
CA ASP A 107 0.90 -2.90 4.89
C ASP A 107 -0.20 -2.86 5.96
N PHE A 108 -0.95 -3.94 6.09
CA PHE A 108 -2.14 -4.00 6.91
C PHE A 108 -1.85 -3.80 8.40
N ASN A 109 -0.67 -4.25 8.86
CA ASN A 109 -0.27 -4.15 10.26
C ASN A 109 0.18 -2.73 10.66
N THR A 110 0.68 -1.93 9.71
CA THR A 110 1.24 -0.60 9.98
C THR A 110 0.45 0.56 9.40
N CYS A 111 -0.51 0.29 8.51
CA CYS A 111 -1.30 1.34 7.88
C CYS A 111 -2.22 2.09 8.86
N SER A 112 -2.49 3.35 8.55
CA SER A 112 -3.40 4.17 9.35
C SER A 112 -4.85 3.75 9.11
N LYS A 113 -5.75 4.14 10.02
CA LYS A 113 -7.19 3.97 9.83
C LYS A 113 -7.72 4.67 8.58
N ASP A 114 -7.16 5.83 8.24
CA ASP A 114 -7.47 6.55 7.02
C ASP A 114 -7.09 5.75 5.77
N ASP A 115 -5.95 5.05 5.80
CA ASP A 115 -5.53 4.17 4.72
C ASP A 115 -6.50 2.98 4.54
N LEU A 116 -7.06 2.45 5.62
CA LEU A 116 -8.06 1.37 5.54
C LEU A 116 -9.36 1.88 4.91
N VAL A 117 -9.86 3.03 5.36
CA VAL A 117 -11.17 3.55 4.92
C VAL A 117 -11.08 4.22 3.56
N ASN A 118 -10.23 5.23 3.42
CA ASN A 118 -10.14 6.04 2.21
C ASN A 118 -9.18 5.42 1.19
N GLY A 119 -8.11 4.76 1.66
CA GLY A 119 -7.15 4.10 0.78
C GLY A 119 -7.68 2.80 0.16
N LEU A 120 -8.17 1.89 1.00
CA LEU A 120 -8.67 0.56 0.58
C LEU A 120 -10.18 0.51 0.35
N GLY A 121 -10.94 1.52 0.80
CA GLY A 121 -12.40 1.54 0.65
C GLY A 121 -13.12 0.63 1.65
N LEU A 122 -12.49 0.28 2.78
CA LEU A 122 -13.14 -0.53 3.80
C LEU A 122 -14.17 0.31 4.59
N PRO A 123 -15.35 -0.25 4.90
CA PRO A 123 -16.27 0.35 5.86
C PRO A 123 -15.57 0.68 7.19
N ILE A 124 -15.93 1.83 7.78
CA ILE A 124 -15.33 2.32 9.03
C ILE A 124 -15.42 1.32 10.17
N VAL A 125 -16.48 0.50 10.20
CA VAL A 125 -16.69 -0.53 11.23
C VAL A 125 -15.54 -1.54 11.21
N TYR A 126 -15.24 -2.12 10.04
CA TYR A 126 -14.11 -3.05 9.90
C TYR A 126 -12.77 -2.37 10.18
N ALA A 127 -12.61 -1.11 9.79
CA ALA A 127 -11.39 -0.36 10.11
C ALA A 127 -11.20 -0.16 11.63
N ASN A 128 -12.28 0.00 12.39
CA ASN A 128 -12.23 0.04 13.87
C ASN A 128 -11.82 -1.32 14.44
N ASP A 129 -12.42 -2.40 13.94
CA ASP A 129 -12.16 -3.75 14.46
C ASP A 129 -10.70 -4.17 14.20
N ILE A 130 -10.16 -3.85 13.01
CA ILE A 130 -8.75 -4.05 12.67
C ILE A 130 -7.84 -3.25 13.59
N GLU A 131 -8.17 -1.99 13.87
CA GLU A 131 -7.40 -1.15 14.79
C GLU A 131 -7.43 -1.70 16.22
N SER A 132 -8.58 -2.19 16.70
CA SER A 132 -8.71 -2.84 18.02
C SER A 132 -7.84 -4.09 18.09
N ALA A 133 -7.95 -4.99 17.12
CA ALA A 133 -7.17 -6.23 17.06
C ALA A 133 -5.66 -5.93 17.10
N ARG A 134 -5.19 -4.93 16.33
CA ARG A 134 -3.78 -4.53 16.35
C ARG A 134 -3.35 -3.92 17.69
N ASN A 135 -4.21 -3.12 18.32
CA ASN A 135 -3.92 -2.56 19.64
C ASN A 135 -3.86 -3.63 20.73
N GLU A 136 -4.57 -4.75 20.55
CA GLU A 136 -4.49 -5.95 21.38
C GLU A 136 -3.27 -6.84 21.04
N GLY A 137 -2.46 -6.44 20.06
CA GLY A 137 -1.25 -7.15 19.66
C GLY A 137 -1.44 -8.20 18.57
N TYR A 138 -2.63 -8.28 17.96
CA TYR A 138 -2.86 -9.19 16.83
C TYR A 138 -2.10 -8.71 15.60
N ILE A 139 -1.30 -9.61 15.01
CA ILE A 139 -0.54 -9.36 13.79
C ILE A 139 -1.15 -10.19 12.67
N PHE A 140 -1.68 -9.51 11.66
CA PHE A 140 -2.24 -10.18 10.48
C PHE A 140 -1.11 -10.73 9.62
N THR A 141 -1.24 -11.98 9.16
CA THR A 141 -0.21 -12.67 8.38
C THR A 141 -0.68 -13.04 6.98
N HIS A 142 -1.99 -13.18 6.77
CA HIS A 142 -2.60 -13.54 5.50
C HIS A 142 -4.01 -12.95 5.36
N LEU A 143 -4.56 -12.97 4.14
CA LEU A 143 -5.81 -12.28 3.79
C LEU A 143 -7.04 -12.93 4.42
N GLU A 144 -6.99 -14.25 4.63
CA GLU A 144 -8.09 -15.08 5.12
C GLU A 144 -8.46 -14.72 6.56
N GLU A 145 -7.49 -14.29 7.37
CA GLU A 145 -7.71 -13.79 8.74
C GLU A 145 -8.65 -12.58 8.78
N LEU A 146 -8.75 -11.80 7.70
CA LEU A 146 -9.70 -10.68 7.64
C LEU A 146 -11.15 -11.19 7.63
N SER A 147 -11.41 -12.36 7.07
CA SER A 147 -12.73 -12.99 7.14
C SER A 147 -12.93 -13.68 8.48
N GLU A 148 -11.92 -14.39 8.99
CA GLU A 148 -12.04 -15.24 10.17
C GLU A 148 -12.06 -14.44 11.48
N VAL A 149 -11.23 -13.41 11.58
CA VAL A 149 -11.03 -12.63 12.81
C VAL A 149 -11.92 -11.38 12.82
N ILE A 150 -11.99 -10.67 11.69
CA ILE A 150 -12.71 -9.39 11.59
C ILE A 150 -14.13 -9.58 11.00
N GLY A 151 -14.39 -10.69 10.31
CA GLY A 151 -15.69 -10.92 9.68
C GLY A 151 -15.90 -10.13 8.39
N ILE A 152 -14.83 -9.72 7.69
CA ILE A 152 -14.94 -9.03 6.40
C ILE A 152 -15.45 -10.02 5.33
N PRO A 153 -16.52 -9.70 4.58
CA PRO A 153 -17.01 -10.57 3.52
C PRO A 153 -15.95 -10.84 2.44
N GLN A 154 -15.87 -12.08 1.96
CA GLN A 154 -14.88 -12.51 0.95
C GLN A 154 -14.89 -11.64 -0.32
N GLN A 155 -16.05 -11.13 -0.72
CA GLN A 155 -16.17 -10.22 -1.87
C GLN A 155 -15.36 -8.94 -1.67
N THR A 156 -15.35 -8.39 -0.46
CA THR A 156 -14.60 -7.19 -0.10
C THR A 156 -13.11 -7.51 -0.01
N ILE A 157 -12.75 -8.64 0.59
CA ILE A 157 -11.36 -9.15 0.66
C ILE A 157 -10.77 -9.28 -0.74
N ASN A 158 -11.50 -9.89 -1.68
CA ASN A 158 -11.06 -10.06 -3.06
C ASN A 158 -10.81 -8.71 -3.78
N LYS A 159 -11.54 -7.65 -3.42
CA LYS A 159 -11.33 -6.29 -3.98
C LYS A 159 -10.04 -5.66 -3.45
N ILE A 160 -9.65 -5.94 -2.20
CA ILE A 160 -8.47 -5.34 -1.57
C ILE A 160 -7.21 -6.22 -1.64
N ALA A 161 -7.32 -7.50 -1.99
CA ALA A 161 -6.22 -8.46 -1.97
C ALA A 161 -4.97 -7.99 -2.73
N GLY A 162 -5.14 -7.36 -3.89
CA GLY A 162 -4.02 -6.82 -4.68
C GLY A 162 -3.37 -5.55 -4.12
N GLN A 163 -4.01 -4.91 -3.14
CA GLN A 163 -3.64 -3.64 -2.53
C GLN A 163 -2.94 -3.79 -1.20
N VAL A 164 -2.92 -5.00 -0.63
CA VAL A 164 -2.41 -5.22 0.72
C VAL A 164 -1.16 -6.08 0.71
N ILE A 165 -0.32 -5.87 1.73
CA ILE A 165 0.72 -6.78 2.17
C ILE A 165 0.60 -6.95 3.68
N PHE A 166 1.15 -8.04 4.18
CA PHE A 166 1.26 -8.31 5.60
C PHE A 166 2.74 -8.35 5.91
N THR A 167 3.24 -7.26 6.47
CA THR A 167 4.60 -7.23 6.99
C THR A 167 4.54 -7.45 8.48
N TYR A 168 5.48 -8.25 8.94
CA TYR A 168 5.64 -8.50 10.35
C TYR A 168 6.44 -7.35 10.99
N ASP A 169 5.84 -6.64 11.95
CA ASP A 169 6.54 -5.60 12.71
C ASP A 169 7.06 -6.15 14.04
N ILE A 170 8.39 -6.33 14.05
CA ILE A 170 9.18 -6.78 15.19
C ILE A 170 8.99 -5.90 16.44
N LYS A 171 8.59 -4.63 16.28
CA LYS A 171 8.41 -3.67 17.38
C LYS A 171 7.06 -3.82 18.10
N GLN A 172 6.05 -4.39 17.44
CA GLN A 172 4.73 -4.64 18.03
C GLN A 172 4.72 -5.90 18.91
N GLU A 173 5.84 -6.64 18.96
CA GLU A 173 5.93 -7.97 19.59
C GLU A 173 6.52 -8.01 21.01
N SER A 174 7.05 -6.91 21.56
CA SER A 174 7.76 -6.93 22.85
C SER A 174 6.95 -7.58 23.99
N ASP A 175 5.63 -7.46 23.90
CA ASP A 175 4.67 -7.95 24.90
C ASP A 175 3.81 -9.12 24.40
N VAL A 176 4.03 -9.60 23.17
CA VAL A 176 3.12 -10.54 22.49
C VAL A 176 3.79 -11.82 22.00
N SER A 177 5.13 -11.91 21.95
CA SER A 177 5.83 -13.14 21.52
C SER A 177 6.76 -13.73 22.57
N TRP A 178 7.55 -14.73 22.18
CA TRP A 178 8.66 -15.27 22.98
C TRP A 178 9.60 -14.19 23.55
N ARG A 179 9.62 -12.99 22.97
CA ARG A 179 10.38 -11.83 23.47
C ARG A 179 9.95 -11.37 24.85
N ARG A 180 8.75 -11.76 25.32
CA ARG A 180 8.35 -11.65 26.73
C ARG A 180 9.39 -12.30 27.67
N LEU A 181 10.11 -13.32 27.20
CA LEU A 181 11.25 -13.91 27.92
C LEU A 181 12.42 -12.95 28.15
N ASN A 182 12.52 -11.86 27.39
CA ASN A 182 13.50 -10.79 27.59
C ASN A 182 12.96 -9.63 28.45
N THR A 183 11.66 -9.38 28.44
CA THR A 183 11.05 -8.20 29.07
C THR A 183 10.41 -8.50 30.43
N TYR A 184 9.74 -9.65 30.60
CA TYR A 184 8.95 -9.96 31.79
C TYR A 184 9.82 -10.23 33.02
N SER A 185 9.41 -9.76 34.19
CA SER A 185 9.99 -10.14 35.49
C SER A 185 9.71 -11.60 35.83
N VAL A 186 10.35 -12.13 36.88
CA VAL A 186 10.11 -13.51 37.33
C VAL A 186 8.63 -13.70 37.68
N GLU A 187 8.03 -12.74 38.39
CA GLU A 187 6.62 -12.76 38.79
C GLU A 187 5.70 -12.74 37.58
N GLN A 188 6.02 -11.94 36.56
CA GLN A 188 5.24 -11.86 35.32
C GLN A 188 5.34 -13.16 34.50
N LEU A 189 6.49 -13.82 34.47
CA LEU A 189 6.64 -15.14 33.83
C LEU A 189 5.85 -16.22 34.56
N ILE A 190 5.84 -16.20 35.91
CA ILE A 190 5.02 -17.12 36.72
C ILE A 190 3.53 -16.86 36.48
N ALA A 191 3.10 -15.60 36.42
CA ALA A 191 1.73 -15.24 36.08
C ALA A 191 1.34 -15.71 34.66
N ALA A 192 2.30 -15.79 33.74
CA ALA A 192 2.15 -16.37 32.41
C ALA A 192 2.26 -17.91 32.39
N ASN A 193 2.13 -18.55 33.56
CA ASN A 193 2.10 -20.00 33.74
C ASN A 193 3.42 -20.74 33.43
N ILE A 194 4.55 -20.06 33.63
CA ILE A 194 5.88 -20.68 33.61
C ILE A 194 6.25 -21.13 35.02
N GLU A 195 6.79 -22.34 35.15
CA GLU A 195 7.21 -22.85 36.46
C GLU A 195 8.24 -21.92 37.13
N PRO A 196 8.14 -21.69 38.45
CA PRO A 196 9.01 -20.75 39.17
C PRO A 196 10.51 -20.99 38.97
N GLU A 197 10.95 -22.25 38.90
CA GLU A 197 12.35 -22.60 38.64
C GLU A 197 12.79 -22.20 37.22
N ALA A 198 11.95 -22.45 36.22
CA ALA A 198 12.21 -22.08 34.84
C ALA A 198 12.24 -20.55 34.67
N ALA A 199 11.28 -19.84 35.27
CA ALA A 199 11.19 -18.37 35.24
C ALA A 199 12.45 -17.72 35.83
N ASN A 200 12.90 -18.17 37.01
CA ASN A 200 14.13 -17.69 37.64
C ASN A 200 15.35 -17.94 36.76
N LYS A 201 15.46 -19.14 36.17
CA LYS A 201 16.60 -19.50 35.33
C LYS A 201 16.68 -18.65 34.05
N ILE A 202 15.55 -18.35 33.43
CA ILE A 202 15.45 -17.47 32.26
C ILE A 202 15.91 -16.05 32.62
N VAL A 203 15.41 -15.49 33.73
CA VAL A 203 15.75 -14.12 34.13
C VAL A 203 17.21 -14.00 34.58
N LEU A 204 17.72 -14.94 35.36
CA LEU A 204 19.13 -14.94 35.79
C LEU A 204 20.08 -15.02 34.61
N GLU A 205 19.80 -15.91 33.65
CA GLU A 205 20.69 -16.13 32.53
C GLU A 205 20.71 -14.93 31.56
N ARG A 206 19.56 -14.27 31.30
CA ARG A 206 19.54 -13.04 30.50
C ARG A 206 20.17 -11.85 31.21
N LEU A 207 20.14 -11.79 32.55
CA LEU A 207 20.85 -10.77 33.33
C LEU A 207 22.37 -10.95 33.24
N GLU A 208 22.86 -12.20 33.20
CA GLU A 208 24.28 -12.50 33.11
C GLU A 208 24.85 -12.30 31.69
N ARG A 209 24.11 -12.73 30.66
CA ARG A 209 24.62 -12.82 29.28
C ARG A 209 23.89 -11.95 28.26
N GLY A 210 22.98 -11.10 28.73
CA GLY A 210 22.18 -10.20 27.89
C GLY A 210 20.97 -10.89 27.26
N GLU A 211 20.22 -10.14 26.46
CA GLU A 211 18.97 -10.57 25.84
C GLU A 211 19.13 -11.81 24.95
N TYR A 212 18.08 -12.63 24.90
CA TYR A 212 17.94 -13.75 23.99
C TYR A 212 17.66 -13.28 22.57
N LYS A 213 18.28 -13.94 21.58
CA LYS A 213 18.08 -13.61 20.16
C LYS A 213 17.01 -14.46 19.47
N SER A 214 16.65 -15.60 20.06
CA SER A 214 15.59 -16.49 19.56
C SER A 214 15.12 -17.45 20.65
N VAL A 215 13.96 -18.10 20.45
CA VAL A 215 13.49 -19.22 21.27
C VAL A 215 14.55 -20.32 21.42
N MET A 216 15.27 -20.62 20.35
CA MET A 216 16.33 -21.64 20.38
C MET A 216 17.57 -21.18 21.15
N ASP A 217 17.81 -19.87 21.22
CA ASP A 217 18.86 -19.30 22.07
C ASP A 217 18.52 -19.51 23.55
N VAL A 218 17.26 -19.27 23.93
CA VAL A 218 16.75 -19.57 25.29
C VAL A 218 17.00 -21.03 25.64
N LYS A 219 16.60 -21.97 24.78
CA LYS A 219 16.83 -23.42 24.98
C LYS A 219 18.32 -23.73 25.15
N LYS A 220 19.17 -23.23 24.27
CA LYS A 220 20.63 -23.52 24.29
C LYS A 220 21.29 -22.99 25.56
N ARG A 221 20.92 -21.78 25.97
CA ARG A 221 21.54 -21.06 27.09
C ARG A 221 21.04 -21.55 28.44
N THR A 222 19.73 -21.70 28.59
CA THR A 222 19.10 -22.15 29.84
C THR A 222 19.05 -23.68 29.99
N LYS A 223 19.25 -24.43 28.90
CA LYS A 223 19.03 -25.90 28.82
C LYS A 223 17.61 -26.35 29.21
N LEU A 224 16.65 -25.42 29.27
CA LEU A 224 15.25 -25.75 29.55
C LEU A 224 14.57 -26.34 28.31
N PRO A 225 13.71 -27.35 28.46
CA PRO A 225 12.93 -27.86 27.34
C PRO A 225 11.93 -26.80 26.86
N LEU A 226 11.63 -26.80 25.56
CA LEU A 226 10.74 -25.79 24.94
C LEU A 226 9.34 -25.77 25.59
N ASN A 227 8.86 -26.94 26.01
CA ASN A 227 7.54 -27.04 26.66
C ASN A 227 7.44 -26.22 27.95
N SER A 228 8.55 -25.93 28.64
CA SER A 228 8.55 -25.16 29.89
C SER A 228 8.11 -23.69 29.72
N TYR A 229 8.17 -23.16 28.50
CA TYR A 229 7.81 -21.77 28.19
C TYR A 229 7.01 -21.66 26.90
N ARG A 230 6.48 -22.79 26.38
CA ARG A 230 5.70 -22.83 25.14
C ARG A 230 4.42 -22.00 25.20
N HIS A 231 3.85 -21.83 26.39
CA HIS A 231 2.62 -21.08 26.59
C HIS A 231 2.76 -19.57 26.38
N ILE A 232 3.99 -19.07 26.30
CA ILE A 232 4.28 -17.65 26.12
C ILE A 232 5.00 -17.34 24.80
N ILE A 233 5.31 -18.39 24.02
CA ILE A 233 5.79 -18.29 22.64
C ILE A 233 4.57 -18.13 21.74
#